data_AF-A0A0X3PB44-F1
#
_entry.id   AF-A0A0X3PB44-F1
#
_cell.length_a   1.000
_cell.length_b   1.000
_cell.length_c   1.000
_cell.angle_alpha   90.00
_cell.angle_beta   90.00
_cell.angle_gamma   90.00
#
_symmetry.space_group_name_H-M   'P 1'
#
loop_
_entity.id
_entity.type
_entity.pdbx_description
1 polymer ?
#
loop_
_entity_poly.entity_id
_entity_poly.type
_entity_poly.pdbx_seq_one_letter_code
_entity_poly.pdbx_strand_id
1 'polypeptide(L)'
;MTESTSCQFIPSVEGARIASEFPFYILCKLFERLSCSQVMKKKKEALSAFIRNWVIRYENQIEKNSAIAAGVGSFYPVLRLLLPSYDYSRPAYGIGQSTMARICVKAFGLAPKGLSARTLLHFNNPKFSGKQDGRDLADCVFSVLADYCEAESDLTISGLHEQLDKIAYASKQEEKLEILTPFIRSLSALELKWFVRIVSLRELHLGLSTKTVLTCVHPAAPSIWNVTQVGFPFPIDRLFFAHAL
;
A
#
# COMPACT_ATOMS: atom_id res chain seq x y z
N MET A 1 6.46 -38.57 -24.89
CA MET A 1 5.34 -37.60 -24.85
C MET A 1 5.62 -36.66 -23.69
N THR A 2 6.17 -35.49 -23.96
CA THR A 2 6.46 -34.47 -22.96
C THR A 2 5.17 -33.69 -22.68
N GLU A 3 4.63 -33.82 -21.48
CA GLU A 3 3.51 -33.01 -21.01
C GLU A 3 3.94 -31.54 -20.97
N SER A 4 3.44 -30.76 -21.93
CA SER A 4 3.47 -29.30 -21.89
C SER A 4 2.55 -28.84 -20.76
N THR A 5 3.11 -28.64 -19.56
CA THR A 5 2.43 -27.97 -18.46
C THR A 5 2.22 -26.52 -18.88
N SER A 6 1.05 -26.20 -19.42
CA SER A 6 0.64 -24.83 -19.67
C SER A 6 0.57 -24.12 -18.31
N CYS A 7 1.60 -23.34 -17.95
CA CYS A 7 1.58 -22.48 -16.76
C CYS A 7 0.34 -21.59 -16.81
N GLN A 8 -0.64 -21.89 -15.96
CA GLN A 8 -1.86 -21.10 -15.83
C GLN A 8 -1.49 -19.75 -15.21
N PHE A 9 -1.85 -18.65 -15.86
CA PHE A 9 -1.57 -17.31 -15.34
C PHE A 9 -2.35 -17.07 -14.03
N ILE A 10 -1.64 -16.82 -12.94
CA ILE A 10 -2.22 -16.46 -11.64
C ILE A 10 -1.73 -15.05 -11.25
N PRO A 11 -2.58 -14.00 -11.33
CA PRO A 11 -2.27 -12.62 -11.01
C PRO A 11 -1.52 -12.40 -9.69
N SER A 12 -1.88 -13.15 -8.65
CA SER A 12 -1.23 -13.04 -7.34
C SER A 12 0.19 -13.58 -7.35
N VAL A 13 0.45 -14.69 -8.07
CA VAL A 13 1.77 -15.31 -8.20
C VAL A 13 2.67 -14.46 -9.09
N GLU A 14 2.16 -14.08 -10.27
CA GLU A 14 2.91 -13.26 -11.23
C GLU A 14 3.14 -11.83 -10.71
N GLY A 15 2.16 -11.28 -10.00
CA GLY A 15 2.33 -10.02 -9.28
C GLY A 15 3.36 -10.11 -8.16
N ALA A 16 3.39 -11.21 -7.40
CA ALA A 16 4.38 -11.40 -6.34
C ALA A 16 5.81 -11.44 -6.90
N ARG A 17 6.01 -12.01 -8.10
CA ARG A 17 7.31 -12.08 -8.77
C ARG A 17 7.92 -10.71 -9.07
N ILE A 18 7.15 -9.77 -9.62
CA ILE A 18 7.64 -8.40 -9.82
C ILE A 18 7.71 -7.63 -8.49
N ALA A 19 6.74 -7.87 -7.59
CA ALA A 19 6.68 -7.18 -6.30
C ALA A 19 7.86 -7.49 -5.37
N SER A 20 8.53 -8.64 -5.54
CA SER A 20 9.71 -9.01 -4.77
C SER A 20 10.97 -8.23 -5.16
N GLU A 21 11.01 -7.64 -6.35
CA GLU A 21 12.13 -6.80 -6.82
C GLU A 21 11.77 -5.30 -6.83
N PHE A 22 10.49 -4.96 -6.66
CA PHE A 22 10.02 -3.59 -6.73
C PHE A 22 10.08 -2.89 -5.36
N PRO A 23 10.89 -1.83 -5.18
CA PRO A 23 11.01 -1.16 -3.88
C PRO A 23 9.72 -0.43 -3.49
N PHE A 24 9.29 -0.60 -2.24
CA PHE A 24 8.12 0.05 -1.69
C PHE A 24 8.25 1.57 -1.69
N TYR A 25 9.44 2.10 -1.43
CA TYR A 25 9.75 3.52 -1.54
C TYR A 25 9.30 4.17 -2.88
N ILE A 26 9.42 3.45 -4.00
CA ILE A 26 8.97 3.96 -5.31
C ILE A 26 7.44 4.14 -5.34
N LEU A 27 6.69 3.20 -4.73
CA LEU A 27 5.25 3.31 -4.58
C LEU A 27 4.87 4.44 -3.63
N CYS A 28 5.60 4.63 -2.52
CA CYS A 28 5.41 5.76 -1.61
C CYS A 28 5.62 7.11 -2.29
N LYS A 29 6.62 7.23 -3.18
CA LYS A 29 6.82 8.44 -4.00
C LYS A 29 5.64 8.72 -4.94
N LEU A 30 5.02 7.67 -5.50
CA LEU A 30 3.78 7.83 -6.26
C LEU A 30 2.67 8.37 -5.35
N PHE A 31 2.45 7.75 -4.19
CA PHE A 31 1.41 8.19 -3.26
C PHE A 31 1.58 9.65 -2.85
N GLU A 32 2.80 10.08 -2.53
CA GLU A 32 3.11 11.48 -2.21
C GLU A 32 2.81 12.43 -3.37
N ARG A 33 3.22 12.05 -4.59
CA ARG A 33 2.91 12.83 -5.80
C ARG A 33 1.40 12.95 -6.05
N LEU A 34 0.64 11.89 -5.76
CA LEU A 34 -0.82 11.88 -5.91
C LEU A 34 -1.52 12.70 -4.84
N SER A 35 -1.06 12.65 -3.58
CA SER A 35 -1.65 13.43 -2.47
C SER A 35 -1.40 14.92 -2.60
N CYS A 36 -0.20 15.34 -3.01
CA CYS A 36 0.15 16.76 -3.13
C CYS A 36 -0.50 17.46 -4.33
N SER A 37 -0.88 16.71 -5.38
CA SER A 37 -1.51 17.31 -6.56
C SER A 37 -2.98 17.65 -6.30
N GLN A 38 -3.44 18.84 -6.69
CA GLN A 38 -4.87 19.17 -6.74
C GLN A 38 -5.47 18.97 -8.15
N VAL A 39 -4.62 18.70 -9.15
CA VAL A 39 -5.02 18.60 -10.56
C VAL A 39 -5.26 17.14 -10.94
N MET A 40 -6.52 16.77 -11.19
CA MET A 40 -6.92 15.40 -11.55
C MET A 40 -6.18 14.86 -12.78
N LYS A 41 -5.94 15.69 -13.80
CA LYS A 41 -5.16 15.30 -15.00
C LYS A 41 -3.75 14.84 -14.63
N LYS A 42 -3.03 15.62 -13.79
CA LYS A 42 -1.68 15.27 -13.32
C LYS A 42 -1.67 14.00 -12.48
N LYS A 43 -2.71 13.75 -11.67
CA LYS A 43 -2.85 12.51 -10.91
C LYS A 43 -2.99 11.29 -11.82
N LYS A 44 -3.88 11.37 -12.81
CA LYS A 44 -4.07 10.31 -13.81
C LYS A 44 -2.78 10.04 -14.58
N GLU A 45 -2.09 11.08 -15.03
CA GLU A 45 -0.80 10.95 -15.73
C GLU A 45 0.27 10.27 -14.88
N ALA A 46 0.39 10.65 -13.59
CA ALA A 46 1.35 10.04 -12.68
C ALA A 46 1.06 8.56 -12.42
N LEU A 47 -0.22 8.21 -12.17
CA LEU A 47 -0.64 6.83 -11.96
C LEU A 47 -0.46 5.99 -13.24
N SER A 48 -0.88 6.49 -14.40
CA SER A 48 -0.69 5.79 -15.67
C SER A 48 0.79 5.64 -16.05
N ALA A 49 1.65 6.60 -15.71
CA ALA A 49 3.10 6.45 -15.88
C ALA A 49 3.67 5.35 -14.98
N PHE A 50 3.24 5.28 -13.73
CA PHE A 50 3.65 4.20 -12.81
C PHE A 50 3.22 2.82 -13.32
N ILE A 51 1.95 2.69 -13.75
CA ILE A 51 1.42 1.43 -14.28
C ILE A 51 2.20 0.99 -15.52
N ARG A 52 2.50 1.91 -16.45
CA ARG A 52 3.34 1.57 -17.62
C ARG A 52 4.72 1.08 -17.22
N ASN A 53 5.38 1.74 -16.27
CA ASN A 53 6.69 1.31 -15.79
C ASN A 53 6.65 -0.06 -15.10
N TRP A 54 5.57 -0.34 -14.36
CA TRP A 54 5.32 -1.66 -13.77
C TRP A 54 5.21 -2.74 -14.85
N VAL A 55 4.34 -2.52 -15.84
CA VAL A 55 4.11 -3.47 -16.94
C VAL A 55 5.40 -3.72 -17.72
N ILE A 56 6.14 -2.68 -18.09
CA ILE A 56 7.42 -2.81 -18.82
C ILE A 56 8.43 -3.63 -18.01
N ARG A 57 8.53 -3.40 -16.69
CA ARG A 57 9.41 -4.19 -15.82
C ARG A 57 8.99 -5.66 -15.79
N TYR A 58 7.69 -5.92 -15.68
CA TYR A 58 7.15 -7.27 -15.65
C TYR A 58 7.42 -8.01 -16.97
N GLU A 59 7.16 -7.35 -18.10
CA GLU A 59 7.42 -7.88 -19.45
C GLU A 59 8.90 -8.23 -19.68
N ASN A 60 9.83 -7.50 -19.05
CA ASN A 60 11.27 -7.81 -19.13
C ASN A 60 11.69 -9.01 -18.28
N GLN A 61 10.87 -9.45 -17.32
CA GLN A 61 11.17 -10.61 -16.45
C GLN A 61 10.58 -11.92 -16.98
N ILE A 62 9.56 -11.86 -17.84
CA ILE A 62 8.92 -13.05 -18.40
C ILE A 62 9.58 -13.51 -19.70
N GLU A 63 9.59 -14.82 -19.95
CA GLU A 63 9.99 -15.35 -21.26
C GLU A 63 9.00 -14.89 -22.33
N LYS A 64 9.51 -14.44 -23.48
CA LYS A 64 8.74 -13.78 -24.56
C LYS A 64 7.55 -14.59 -25.12
N ASN A 65 7.44 -15.89 -24.79
CA ASN A 65 6.38 -16.79 -25.23
C ASN A 65 5.32 -17.10 -24.14
N SER A 66 5.47 -16.57 -22.91
CA SER A 66 4.45 -16.62 -21.86
C SER A 66 3.51 -15.41 -22.04
N ALA A 67 2.35 -15.66 -22.65
CA ALA A 67 1.50 -14.65 -23.28
C ALA A 67 1.19 -13.39 -22.43
N ILE A 68 1.57 -12.23 -22.98
CA ILE A 68 0.93 -10.89 -23.11
C ILE A 68 -0.29 -10.54 -22.22
N ALA A 69 -1.18 -11.48 -21.87
CA ALA A 69 -2.29 -11.27 -20.92
C ALA A 69 -1.82 -10.99 -19.47
N ALA A 70 -0.53 -11.22 -19.19
CA ALA A 70 0.06 -11.17 -17.88
C ALA A 70 0.46 -9.76 -17.37
N GLY A 71 0.63 -8.79 -18.28
CA GLY A 71 1.18 -7.46 -18.00
C GLY A 71 0.46 -6.69 -16.88
N VAL A 72 -0.76 -6.22 -17.13
CA VAL A 72 -1.55 -5.49 -16.13
C VAL A 72 -2.14 -6.44 -15.07
N GLY A 73 -2.33 -7.72 -15.41
CA GLY A 73 -2.79 -8.74 -14.45
C GLY A 73 -1.85 -8.89 -13.25
N SER A 74 -0.54 -8.65 -13.43
CA SER A 74 0.44 -8.64 -12.33
C SER A 74 0.31 -7.46 -11.35
N PHE A 75 -0.55 -6.47 -11.63
CA PHE A 75 -0.65 -5.22 -10.84
C PHE A 75 -1.37 -5.38 -9.50
N TYR A 76 -1.92 -6.56 -9.21
CA TYR A 76 -2.68 -6.84 -7.98
C TYR A 76 -1.97 -6.41 -6.68
N PRO A 77 -0.67 -6.71 -6.44
CA PRO A 77 0.01 -6.32 -5.21
C PRO A 77 0.09 -4.81 -5.01
N VAL A 78 0.15 -4.01 -6.09
CA VAL A 78 0.09 -2.55 -5.99
C VAL A 78 -1.35 -2.09 -5.78
N LEU A 79 -2.29 -2.65 -6.54
CA LEU A 79 -3.68 -2.23 -6.53
C LEU A 79 -4.32 -2.37 -5.13
N ARG A 80 -4.02 -3.47 -4.41
CA ARG A 80 -4.49 -3.66 -3.03
C ARG A 80 -3.88 -2.69 -2.02
N LEU A 81 -2.69 -2.14 -2.28
CA LEU A 81 -2.11 -1.07 -1.46
C LEU A 81 -2.68 0.30 -1.82
N LEU A 82 -3.00 0.52 -3.10
CA LEU A 82 -3.60 1.76 -3.61
C LEU A 82 -5.08 1.91 -3.19
N LEU A 83 -5.77 0.78 -3.01
CA LEU A 83 -7.17 0.67 -2.60
C LEU A 83 -7.32 -0.19 -1.33
N PRO A 84 -6.71 0.20 -0.18
CA PRO A 84 -6.60 -0.65 1.00
C PRO A 84 -7.94 -0.97 1.68
N SER A 85 -8.97 -0.15 1.47
CA SER A 85 -10.34 -0.38 1.96
C SER A 85 -11.03 -1.54 1.24
N TYR A 86 -10.55 -1.91 0.07
CA TYR A 86 -11.08 -3.00 -0.75
C TYR A 86 -10.22 -4.27 -0.70
N ASP A 87 -9.20 -4.32 0.16
CA ASP A 87 -8.42 -5.53 0.40
C ASP A 87 -9.18 -6.50 1.31
N TYR A 88 -10.18 -7.18 0.76
CA TYR A 88 -11.00 -8.15 1.48
C TYR A 88 -10.30 -9.49 1.74
N SER A 89 -9.14 -9.71 1.11
CA SER A 89 -8.35 -10.92 1.33
C SER A 89 -7.67 -10.95 2.70
N ARG A 90 -7.44 -9.77 3.30
CA ARG A 90 -6.89 -9.64 4.66
C ARG A 90 -7.98 -9.30 5.67
N PRO A 91 -7.97 -9.94 6.86
CA PRO A 91 -8.76 -9.46 7.97
C PRO A 91 -8.29 -8.06 8.39
N ALA A 92 -9.12 -7.35 9.15
CA ALA A 92 -8.74 -6.05 9.69
C ALA A 92 -7.51 -6.16 10.60
N TYR A 93 -6.56 -5.23 10.47
CA TYR A 93 -5.34 -5.22 11.29
C TYR A 93 -5.63 -5.02 12.79
N GLY A 94 -6.80 -4.49 13.16
CA GLY A 94 -7.16 -4.26 14.56
C GLY A 94 -6.27 -3.21 15.26
N ILE A 95 -5.68 -2.30 14.50
CA ILE A 95 -4.78 -1.25 14.98
C ILE A 95 -5.36 0.09 14.51
N GLY A 96 -6.01 0.82 15.41
CA GLY A 96 -6.45 2.19 15.13
C GLY A 96 -5.33 3.22 15.30
N GLN A 97 -5.56 4.46 14.86
CA GLN A 97 -4.57 5.54 14.94
C GLN A 97 -4.02 5.76 16.36
N SER A 98 -4.86 5.79 17.39
CA SER A 98 -4.38 5.96 18.78
C SER A 98 -3.43 4.84 19.23
N THR A 99 -3.67 3.60 18.78
CA THR A 99 -2.79 2.46 19.06
C THR A 99 -1.49 2.58 18.27
N MET A 100 -1.56 2.92 16.97
CA MET A 100 -0.40 3.15 16.13
C MET A 100 0.51 4.26 16.69
N ALA A 101 -0.05 5.37 17.16
CA ALA A 101 0.71 6.45 17.80
C ALA A 101 1.50 5.96 19.02
N ARG A 102 0.90 5.14 19.89
CA ARG A 102 1.59 4.53 21.04
C ARG A 102 2.71 3.58 20.61
N ILE A 103 2.48 2.81 19.54
CA ILE A 103 3.48 1.92 18.97
C ILE A 103 4.68 2.72 18.46
N CYS A 104 4.46 3.82 17.71
CA CYS A 104 5.53 4.69 17.26
C CYS A 104 6.33 5.29 18.43
N VAL A 105 5.65 5.80 19.46
CA VAL A 105 6.33 6.33 20.67
C VAL A 105 7.21 5.27 21.33
N LYS A 106 6.69 4.04 21.48
CA LYS A 106 7.44 2.93 22.08
C LYS A 106 8.62 2.50 21.20
N ALA A 107 8.40 2.33 19.90
CA ALA A 107 9.42 1.82 18.98
C ALA A 107 10.59 2.80 18.83
N PHE A 108 10.33 4.10 18.77
CA PHE A 108 11.37 5.12 18.68
C PHE A 108 11.91 5.58 20.03
N GLY A 109 11.47 4.98 21.14
CA GLY A 109 11.97 5.29 22.48
C GLY A 109 11.71 6.74 22.91
N LEU A 110 10.63 7.34 22.42
CA LEU A 110 10.35 8.75 22.71
C LEU A 110 9.96 8.94 24.18
N ALA A 111 10.52 9.96 24.82
CA ALA A 111 10.17 10.32 26.19
C ALA A 111 8.66 10.64 26.28
N PRO A 112 7.87 9.98 27.16
CA PRO A 112 6.40 10.13 27.18
C PRO A 112 5.88 11.56 27.37
N LYS A 113 6.65 12.40 28.09
CA LYS A 113 6.34 13.83 28.31
C LYS A 113 7.03 14.77 27.31
N GLY A 114 7.85 14.23 26.41
CA GLY A 114 8.53 14.97 25.35
C GLY A 114 7.55 15.58 24.35
N LEU A 115 8.00 16.58 23.60
CA LEU A 115 7.18 17.24 22.57
C LEU A 115 6.73 16.23 21.50
N SER A 116 7.68 15.49 20.92
CA SER A 116 7.44 14.47 19.88
C SER A 116 6.38 13.45 20.29
N ALA A 117 6.49 12.88 21.50
CA ALA A 117 5.53 11.89 21.99
C ALA A 117 4.13 12.51 22.16
N ARG A 118 4.03 13.69 22.78
CA ARG A 118 2.73 14.38 22.95
C ARG A 118 2.09 14.76 21.62
N THR A 119 2.88 15.20 20.65
CA THR A 119 2.39 15.53 19.30
C THR A 119 1.84 14.30 18.58
N LEU A 120 2.49 13.13 18.70
CA LEU A 120 1.97 11.88 18.13
C LEU A 120 0.72 11.36 18.86
N LEU A 121 0.74 11.34 20.20
CA LEU A 121 -0.37 10.83 21.02
C LEU A 121 -1.62 11.71 20.95
N HIS A 122 -1.44 12.99 20.65
CA HIS A 122 -2.52 13.99 20.53
C HIS A 122 -2.53 14.64 19.15
N PHE A 123 -2.27 13.87 18.08
CA PHE A 123 -2.16 14.38 16.71
C PHE A 123 -3.41 15.15 16.24
N ASN A 124 -4.59 14.77 16.73
CA ASN A 124 -5.87 15.40 16.44
C ASN A 124 -6.17 16.64 17.28
N ASN A 125 -5.29 17.03 18.21
CA ASN A 125 -5.46 18.19 19.07
C ASN A 125 -4.58 19.34 18.58
N PRO A 126 -5.16 20.44 18.06
CA PRO A 126 -4.41 21.57 17.52
C PRO A 126 -3.45 22.23 18.51
N LYS A 127 -3.64 22.05 19.82
CA LYS A 127 -2.71 22.56 20.85
C LYS A 127 -1.35 21.86 20.80
N PHE A 128 -1.29 20.61 20.35
CA PHE A 128 -0.07 19.79 20.31
C PHE A 128 0.47 19.59 18.91
N SER A 129 -0.40 19.50 17.90
CA SER A 129 0.00 19.37 16.50
C SER A 129 0.14 20.73 15.78
N GLY A 130 -0.38 21.82 16.36
CA GLY A 130 -0.44 23.14 15.73
C GLY A 130 -1.68 23.33 14.84
N LYS A 131 -1.92 24.55 14.36
CA LYS A 131 -2.98 24.84 13.38
C LYS A 131 -2.57 24.32 12.01
N GLN A 132 -2.91 23.09 11.67
CA GLN A 132 -2.82 22.60 10.29
C GLN A 132 -4.04 21.73 10.01
N ASP A 133 -4.98 22.31 9.27
CA ASP A 133 -6.18 21.62 8.82
C ASP A 133 -5.80 20.42 7.94
N GLY A 134 -6.42 19.27 8.20
CA GLY A 134 -6.33 18.10 7.33
C GLY A 134 -5.14 17.16 7.54
N ARG A 135 -4.26 17.38 8.52
CA ARG A 135 -3.20 16.40 8.86
C ARG A 135 -3.75 15.23 9.68
N ASP A 136 -3.47 14.01 9.20
CA ASP A 136 -3.75 12.77 9.93
C ASP A 136 -2.53 12.31 10.76
N LEU A 137 -2.67 11.17 11.45
CA LEU A 137 -1.54 10.59 12.19
C LEU A 137 -0.32 10.33 11.31
N ALA A 138 -0.51 9.92 10.05
CA ALA A 138 0.60 9.60 9.15
C ALA A 138 1.44 10.85 8.83
N ASP A 139 0.81 11.99 8.56
CA ASP A 139 1.53 13.25 8.36
C ASP A 139 2.26 13.70 9.63
N CYS A 140 1.64 13.50 10.79
CA CYS A 140 2.25 13.77 12.09
C CYS A 140 3.50 12.89 12.31
N VAL A 141 3.39 11.59 12.05
CA VAL A 141 4.49 10.62 12.09
C VAL A 141 5.64 11.06 11.19
N PHE A 142 5.36 11.40 9.93
CA PHE A 142 6.37 11.90 9.01
C PHE A 142 7.09 13.13 9.58
N SER A 143 6.35 14.12 10.08
CA SER A 143 6.95 15.37 10.58
C SER A 143 7.77 15.20 11.86
N VAL A 144 7.39 14.25 12.73
CA VAL A 144 8.00 14.07 14.06
C VAL A 144 9.16 13.08 14.01
N LEU A 145 9.06 12.05 13.17
CA LEU A 145 9.97 10.92 13.15
C LEU A 145 10.93 10.89 11.96
N ALA A 146 10.89 11.89 11.06
CA ALA A 146 11.79 11.94 9.91
C ALA A 146 13.27 11.77 10.29
N ASP A 147 13.73 12.52 11.30
CA ASP A 147 15.12 12.49 11.77
C ASP A 147 15.50 11.20 12.52
N TYR A 148 14.52 10.36 12.85
CA TYR A 148 14.73 9.08 13.53
C TYR A 148 14.77 7.89 12.56
N CYS A 149 14.36 8.10 11.31
CA CYS A 149 14.28 7.04 10.31
C CYS A 149 15.55 6.99 9.46
N GLU A 150 15.87 5.80 8.95
CA GLU A 150 16.92 5.64 7.96
C GLU A 150 16.58 6.41 6.66
N ALA A 151 17.61 6.87 5.95
CA ALA A 151 17.42 7.58 4.69
C ALA A 151 16.91 6.64 3.58
N GLU A 152 17.33 5.38 3.62
CA GLU A 152 17.02 4.36 2.62
C GLU A 152 16.50 3.08 3.30
N SER A 153 15.70 2.30 2.57
CA SER A 153 15.19 1.01 2.98
C SER A 153 15.19 0.07 1.78
N ASP A 154 15.57 -1.19 2.00
CA ASP A 154 15.52 -2.25 1.00
C ASP A 154 14.14 -2.92 0.95
N LEU A 155 13.11 -2.33 1.58
CA LEU A 155 11.79 -2.91 1.64
C LEU A 155 11.15 -2.98 0.25
N THR A 156 10.80 -4.20 -0.16
CA THR A 156 10.08 -4.46 -1.41
C THR A 156 8.57 -4.51 -1.18
N ILE A 157 7.78 -4.42 -2.24
CA ILE A 157 6.32 -4.53 -2.13
C ILE A 157 5.91 -5.92 -1.60
N SER A 158 6.62 -6.99 -2.01
CA SER A 158 6.38 -8.33 -1.45
C SER A 158 6.72 -8.38 0.03
N GLY A 159 7.89 -7.86 0.43
CA GLY A 159 8.29 -7.80 1.84
C GLY A 159 7.30 -7.02 2.70
N LEU A 160 6.74 -5.93 2.18
CA LEU A 160 5.66 -5.21 2.85
C LEU A 160 4.41 -6.08 3.01
N HIS A 161 3.98 -6.78 1.95
CA HIS A 161 2.80 -7.65 2.02
C HIS A 161 2.96 -8.76 3.06
N GLU A 162 4.13 -9.39 3.13
CA GLU A 162 4.43 -10.39 4.16
C GLU A 162 4.28 -9.83 5.58
N GLN A 163 4.73 -8.60 5.81
CA GLN A 163 4.59 -7.94 7.12
C GLN A 163 3.12 -7.58 7.41
N LEU A 164 2.39 -7.08 6.42
CA LEU A 164 0.96 -6.81 6.54
C LEU A 164 0.16 -8.10 6.84
N ASP A 165 0.52 -9.21 6.21
CA ASP A 165 -0.09 -10.51 6.46
C ASP A 165 0.20 -10.98 7.89
N LYS A 166 1.46 -10.94 8.35
CA LYS A 166 1.81 -11.25 9.76
C LYS A 166 0.98 -10.44 10.76
N ILE A 167 0.83 -9.13 10.53
CA ILE A 167 0.03 -8.26 11.40
C ILE A 167 -1.46 -8.59 11.35
N ALA A 168 -2.00 -8.88 10.16
CA ALA A 168 -3.42 -9.17 9.96
C ALA A 168 -3.84 -10.48 10.64
N TYR A 169 -2.99 -11.51 10.58
CA TYR A 169 -3.27 -12.83 11.15
C TYR A 169 -2.80 -13.01 12.61
N ALA A 170 -2.02 -12.07 13.16
CA ALA A 170 -1.68 -12.05 14.58
C ALA A 170 -2.95 -11.94 15.44
N SER A 171 -3.06 -12.83 16.43
CA SER A 171 -4.29 -12.99 17.23
C SER A 171 -4.34 -12.02 18.42
N LYS A 172 -3.16 -11.69 18.97
CA LYS A 172 -3.02 -10.88 20.19
C LYS A 172 -2.41 -9.52 19.89
N GLN A 173 -2.72 -8.52 20.72
CA GLN A 173 -2.16 -7.17 20.56
C GLN A 173 -0.66 -7.15 20.85
N GLU A 174 -0.19 -8.00 21.76
CA GLU A 174 1.22 -8.15 22.13
C GLU A 174 2.05 -8.65 20.94
N GLU A 175 1.55 -9.68 20.24
CA GLU A 175 2.17 -10.23 19.03
C GLU A 175 2.29 -9.18 17.92
N LYS A 176 1.22 -8.40 17.69
CA LYS A 176 1.25 -7.26 16.75
C LYS A 176 2.31 -6.24 17.14
N LEU A 177 2.46 -5.97 18.43
CA LEU A 177 3.48 -5.06 18.95
C LEU A 177 4.90 -5.58 18.68
N GLU A 178 5.14 -6.86 18.91
CA GLU A 178 6.42 -7.52 18.67
C GLU A 178 6.81 -7.52 17.20
N ILE A 179 5.83 -7.69 16.29
CA ILE A 179 6.04 -7.58 14.84
C ILE A 179 6.31 -6.12 14.43
N LEU A 180 5.46 -5.19 14.87
CA LEU A 180 5.49 -3.80 14.43
C LEU A 180 6.71 -3.03 14.92
N THR A 181 7.10 -3.21 16.18
CA THR A 181 8.16 -2.41 16.82
C THR A 181 9.48 -2.43 16.05
N PRO A 182 10.07 -3.59 15.72
CA PRO A 182 11.28 -3.63 14.90
C PRO A 182 11.01 -3.23 13.44
N PHE A 183 9.86 -3.61 12.88
CA PHE A 183 9.56 -3.33 11.47
C PHE A 183 9.44 -1.83 11.17
N ILE A 184 8.71 -1.06 11.99
CA ILE A 184 8.55 0.37 11.71
C ILE A 184 9.85 1.16 11.86
N ARG A 185 10.83 0.64 12.61
CA ARG A 185 12.17 1.24 12.72
C ARG A 185 13.05 1.00 11.49
N SER A 186 12.74 -0.01 10.67
CA SER A 186 13.50 -0.30 9.44
C SER A 186 12.95 0.42 8.21
N LEU A 187 11.90 1.23 8.35
CA LEU A 187 11.30 1.99 7.27
C LEU A 187 11.95 3.36 7.15
N SER A 188 12.08 3.85 5.91
CA SER A 188 12.32 5.28 5.71
C SER A 188 11.13 6.11 6.20
N ALA A 189 11.34 7.41 6.46
CA ALA A 189 10.28 8.29 6.94
C ALA A 189 9.04 8.28 6.02
N LEU A 190 9.27 8.28 4.70
CA LEU A 190 8.20 8.29 3.70
C LEU A 190 7.45 6.95 3.67
N GLU A 191 8.15 5.83 3.78
CA GLU A 191 7.52 4.52 3.87
C GLU A 191 6.72 4.35 5.15
N LEU A 192 7.26 4.81 6.28
CA LEU A 192 6.58 4.81 7.58
C LEU A 192 5.27 5.60 7.53
N LYS A 193 5.28 6.79 6.91
CA LYS A 193 4.07 7.61 6.68
C LYS A 193 2.98 6.79 5.99
N TRP A 194 3.29 6.22 4.83
CA TRP A 194 2.31 5.51 4.03
C TRP A 194 1.90 4.17 4.64
N PHE A 195 2.82 3.48 5.32
CA PHE A 195 2.53 2.29 6.10
C PHE A 195 1.52 2.57 7.22
N VAL A 196 1.74 3.62 8.02
CA VAL A 196 0.81 4.05 9.08
C VAL A 196 -0.58 4.28 8.50
N ARG A 197 -0.66 4.94 7.34
CA ARG A 197 -1.94 5.21 6.67
C ARG A 197 -2.64 3.93 6.21
N ILE A 198 -1.90 2.98 5.64
CA ILE A 198 -2.43 1.67 5.22
C ILE A 198 -2.97 0.87 6.42
N VAL A 199 -2.21 0.79 7.52
CA VAL A 199 -2.56 -0.07 8.66
C VAL A 199 -3.62 0.56 9.54
N SER A 200 -3.51 1.87 9.83
CA SER A 200 -4.35 2.52 10.84
C SER A 200 -5.66 3.11 10.32
N LEU A 201 -5.75 3.39 9.01
CA LEU A 201 -6.95 3.93 8.36
C LEU A 201 -7.53 2.99 7.31
N ARG A 202 -6.69 2.17 6.66
CA ARG A 202 -7.05 1.46 5.42
C ARG A 202 -7.61 2.40 4.34
N GLU A 203 -7.16 3.65 4.33
CA GLU A 203 -7.52 4.64 3.33
C GLU A 203 -6.35 5.59 3.12
N LEU A 204 -5.98 5.86 1.86
CA LEU A 204 -4.81 6.68 1.53
C LEU A 204 -5.12 8.18 1.33
N HIS A 205 -6.40 8.55 1.23
CA HIS A 205 -6.85 9.93 0.95
C HIS A 205 -6.14 10.60 -0.26
N LEU A 206 -5.87 9.85 -1.33
CA LEU A 206 -5.17 10.35 -2.52
C LEU A 206 -6.01 11.30 -3.39
N GLY A 207 -7.26 11.57 -3.03
CA GLY A 207 -8.21 12.33 -3.85
C GLY A 207 -8.47 11.69 -5.22
N LEU A 208 -8.45 10.36 -5.28
CA LEU A 208 -8.79 9.54 -6.44
C LEU A 208 -9.97 8.66 -6.07
N SER A 209 -11.00 8.63 -6.92
CA SER A 209 -12.07 7.66 -6.78
C SER A 209 -11.61 6.28 -7.26
N THR A 210 -12.19 5.21 -6.70
CA THR A 210 -11.98 3.83 -7.15
C THR A 210 -12.16 3.70 -8.66
N LYS A 211 -13.24 4.29 -9.20
CA LYS A 211 -13.49 4.34 -10.66
C LYS A 211 -12.31 4.95 -11.42
N THR A 212 -11.71 6.03 -10.93
CA THR A 212 -10.57 6.69 -11.59
C THR A 212 -9.35 5.78 -11.60
N VAL A 213 -9.02 5.17 -10.45
CA VAL A 213 -7.91 4.22 -10.34
C VAL A 213 -8.09 3.08 -11.33
N LEU A 214 -9.28 2.45 -11.35
CA LEU A 214 -9.60 1.35 -12.25
C LEU A 214 -9.54 1.76 -13.72
N THR A 215 -10.04 2.94 -14.10
CA THR A 215 -9.91 3.43 -15.49
C THR A 215 -8.45 3.63 -15.91
N CYS A 216 -7.56 4.05 -15.00
CA CYS A 216 -6.13 4.16 -15.28
C CYS A 216 -5.45 2.79 -15.46
N VAL A 217 -5.99 1.76 -14.82
CA VAL A 217 -5.54 0.37 -14.95
C VAL A 217 -6.00 -0.22 -16.29
N HIS A 218 -7.30 -0.16 -16.59
CA HIS A 218 -7.87 -0.61 -17.85
C HIS A 218 -9.25 0.04 -18.09
N PRO A 219 -9.60 0.45 -19.34
CA PRO A 219 -10.88 1.07 -19.63
C PRO A 219 -12.11 0.25 -19.20
N ALA A 220 -12.03 -1.09 -19.28
CA ALA A 220 -13.09 -2.01 -18.87
C ALA A 220 -13.06 -2.41 -17.37
N ALA A 221 -12.03 -2.04 -16.62
CA ALA A 221 -11.93 -2.43 -15.20
C ALA A 221 -13.11 -1.93 -14.33
N PRO A 222 -13.64 -0.69 -14.51
CA PRO A 222 -14.78 -0.24 -13.71
C PRO A 222 -16.06 -1.06 -13.92
N SER A 223 -16.34 -1.54 -15.13
CA SER A 223 -17.53 -2.36 -15.38
C SER A 223 -17.39 -3.75 -14.77
N ILE A 224 -16.21 -4.37 -14.90
CA ILE A 224 -15.90 -5.67 -14.28
C ILE A 224 -16.01 -5.54 -12.75
N TRP A 225 -15.42 -4.49 -12.17
CA TRP A 225 -15.48 -4.20 -10.75
C TRP A 225 -16.93 -4.16 -10.25
N ASN A 226 -17.79 -3.36 -10.88
CA ASN A 226 -19.17 -3.20 -10.44
C ASN A 226 -19.95 -4.52 -10.42
N VAL A 227 -19.72 -5.41 -11.39
CA VAL A 227 -20.36 -6.73 -11.41
C VAL A 227 -19.78 -7.63 -10.31
N THR A 228 -18.46 -7.59 -10.08
CA THR A 228 -17.81 -8.39 -9.04
C THR A 228 -18.11 -7.93 -7.61
N GLN A 229 -18.57 -6.71 -7.38
CA GLN A 229 -18.92 -6.24 -6.02
C GLN A 229 -20.37 -6.60 -5.62
N VAL A 230 -21.20 -7.02 -6.58
CA VAL A 230 -22.60 -7.38 -6.33
C VAL A 230 -22.69 -8.89 -6.13
N GLY A 231 -22.63 -9.35 -4.88
CA GLY A 231 -22.90 -10.74 -4.50
C GLY A 231 -22.06 -11.30 -3.37
N PHE A 232 -20.80 -10.86 -3.25
CA PHE A 232 -19.86 -11.10 -2.14
C PHE A 232 -18.71 -10.10 -2.35
N PRO A 233 -17.98 -9.63 -1.31
CA PRO A 233 -16.75 -8.87 -1.52
C PRO A 233 -15.70 -9.80 -2.15
N PHE A 234 -15.69 -9.88 -3.48
CA PHE A 234 -14.70 -10.67 -4.22
C PHE A 234 -13.33 -9.96 -4.15
N PRO A 235 -12.23 -10.71 -4.00
CA PRO A 235 -10.91 -10.10 -3.90
C PRO A 235 -10.55 -9.35 -5.20
N ILE A 236 -9.71 -8.32 -5.06
CA ILE A 236 -9.21 -7.47 -6.17
C ILE A 236 -8.49 -8.31 -7.25
N ASP A 237 -8.15 -9.58 -6.95
CA ASP A 237 -7.41 -10.51 -7.80
C ASP A 237 -8.18 -10.93 -9.06
N ARG A 238 -9.53 -10.93 -9.03
CA ARG A 238 -10.38 -11.36 -10.16
C ARG A 238 -10.73 -10.29 -11.18
N LEU A 239 -10.37 -9.03 -10.94
CA LEU A 239 -10.56 -7.90 -11.87
C LEU A 239 -9.98 -8.16 -13.27
N PHE A 240 -8.96 -9.01 -13.38
CA PHE A 240 -8.18 -9.20 -14.59
C PHE A 240 -8.46 -10.52 -15.33
N PHE A 241 -9.27 -11.41 -14.77
CA PHE A 241 -9.49 -12.73 -15.37
C PHE A 241 -10.54 -12.76 -16.49
N ALA A 242 -11.45 -11.77 -16.57
CA ALA A 242 -12.66 -11.95 -17.36
C ALA A 242 -12.62 -11.42 -18.82
N HIS A 243 -11.69 -10.54 -19.20
CA HIS A 243 -11.74 -9.89 -20.54
C HIS A 243 -10.37 -9.54 -21.17
N ALA A 244 -9.32 -10.29 -20.83
CA ALA A 244 -8.05 -10.27 -21.59
C ALA A 244 -7.90 -11.50 -22.52
N LEU A 245 -9.04 -12.12 -22.87
CA LEU A 245 -9.20 -13.09 -23.95
C LEU A 245 -10.07 -12.46 -25.05
#